data_AF-A0AAV8GK88-F1
#
_entry.id   AF-A0AAV8GK88-F1
#
_cell.length_a   1.000
_cell.length_b   1.000
_cell.length_c   1.000
_cell.angle_alpha   90.00
_cell.angle_beta   90.00
_cell.angle_gamma   90.00
#
_symmetry.space_group_name_H-M   'P 1'
#
loop_
_entity.id
_entity.type
_entity.pdbx_description
1 polymer ?
#
loop_
_entity_poly.entity_id
_entity_poly.type
_entity_poly.pdbx_seq_one_letter_code
_entity_poly.pdbx_strand_id
1 'polypeptide(L)'
;MDIIEAAKQAVEAVCPGVVSCADILTLAARDSSEYVKGPTWTVKLGRRDSTTASLDLATADLPLASENLDDLIRKFYKKGLNAKEMVALSGAHTLGQARCVTFRDRIYNDTNIDPDFAIHRRRSCPRNNNEGNANLVPLEPVTPNTFDNRYYRDLMEKRGLLHSDQVLFNGGKTDDIVAGYRKDSSSFYADFAAAMVKMGDINPLTGSSGQIRKICSAIN
;
A
#
# COMPACT_ATOMS: atom_id res chain seq x y z
N MET A 1 4.72 -14.91 -1.93
CA MET A 1 5.66 -15.35 -0.88
C MET A 1 6.94 -15.91 -1.48
N ASP A 2 6.85 -16.62 -2.60
CA ASP A 2 7.99 -17.28 -3.26
C ASP A 2 9.21 -16.38 -3.52
N ILE A 3 8.99 -15.11 -3.91
CA ILE A 3 10.09 -14.14 -4.13
C ILE A 3 10.84 -13.83 -2.83
N ILE A 4 10.14 -13.70 -1.71
CA ILE A 4 10.76 -13.43 -0.39
C ILE A 4 11.53 -14.66 0.08
N GLU A 5 11.01 -15.87 -0.13
CA GLU A 5 11.73 -17.10 0.19
C GLU A 5 12.97 -17.29 -0.68
N ALA A 6 12.90 -16.98 -1.98
CA ALA A 6 14.05 -17.00 -2.87
C ALA A 6 15.14 -16.01 -2.43
N ALA A 7 14.75 -14.78 -2.08
CA ALA A 7 15.67 -13.79 -1.53
C ALA A 7 16.30 -14.27 -0.22
N LYS A 8 15.49 -14.87 0.67
CA LYS A 8 15.97 -15.44 1.92
C LYS A 8 16.97 -16.56 1.71
N GLN A 9 16.70 -17.50 0.82
CA GLN A 9 17.59 -18.60 0.48
C GLN A 9 18.94 -18.09 -0.06
N ALA A 10 18.90 -17.11 -0.97
CA ALA A 10 20.11 -16.50 -1.52
C ALA A 10 20.96 -15.82 -0.44
N VAL A 11 20.32 -15.09 0.48
CA VAL A 11 21.00 -14.41 1.60
C VAL A 11 21.56 -15.42 2.60
N GLU A 12 20.81 -16.46 2.96
CA GLU A 12 21.28 -17.52 3.88
C GLU A 12 22.48 -18.29 3.31
N ALA A 13 22.59 -18.44 1.98
CA ALA A 13 23.75 -19.07 1.35
C ALA A 13 25.04 -18.22 1.50
N VAL A 14 24.91 -16.91 1.69
CA VAL A 14 26.04 -15.98 1.81
C VAL A 14 26.37 -15.68 3.28
N CYS A 15 25.36 -15.42 4.10
CA CYS A 15 25.52 -15.08 5.52
C CYS A 15 24.45 -15.80 6.39
N PRO A 16 24.66 -17.10 6.68
CA PRO A 16 23.69 -17.91 7.40
C PRO A 16 23.29 -17.32 8.76
N GLY A 17 21.99 -17.20 9.01
CA GLY A 17 21.43 -16.77 10.30
C GLY A 17 21.68 -15.30 10.67
N VAL A 18 22.05 -14.45 9.70
CA VAL A 18 22.36 -13.03 9.95
C VAL A 18 21.19 -12.11 9.64
N VAL A 19 20.56 -12.24 8.47
CA VAL A 19 19.56 -11.29 7.98
C VAL A 19 18.14 -11.78 8.26
N SER A 20 17.34 -10.98 8.96
CA SER A 20 15.93 -11.33 9.27
C SER A 20 15.04 -11.25 8.03
N CYS A 21 13.94 -12.01 8.06
CA CYS A 21 12.89 -11.90 7.04
C CYS A 21 12.21 -10.52 7.07
N ALA A 22 12.09 -9.90 8.25
CA ALA A 22 11.60 -8.54 8.41
C ALA A 22 12.46 -7.51 7.64
N ASP A 23 13.80 -7.62 7.72
CA ASP A 23 14.69 -6.73 6.97
C ASP A 23 14.70 -7.03 5.47
N ILE A 24 14.62 -8.31 5.06
CA ILE A 24 14.48 -8.68 3.64
C ILE A 24 13.22 -8.05 3.04
N LEU A 25 12.07 -8.14 3.73
CA LEU A 25 10.83 -7.56 3.24
C LEU A 25 10.93 -6.03 3.11
N THR A 26 11.59 -5.38 4.07
CA THR A 26 11.77 -3.92 4.06
C THR A 26 12.69 -3.47 2.91
N LEU A 27 13.79 -4.19 2.66
CA LEU A 27 14.68 -3.95 1.53
C LEU A 27 13.98 -4.20 0.20
N ALA A 28 13.27 -5.33 0.08
CA ALA A 28 12.53 -5.67 -1.13
C ALA A 28 11.48 -4.61 -1.49
N ALA A 29 10.80 -4.02 -0.50
CA ALA A 29 9.86 -2.93 -0.73
C ALA A 29 10.54 -1.68 -1.32
N ARG A 30 11.70 -1.29 -0.78
CA ARG A 30 12.48 -0.15 -1.28
C ARG A 30 13.02 -0.41 -2.69
N ASP A 31 13.63 -1.57 -2.89
CA ASP A 31 14.21 -1.96 -4.18
C ASP A 31 13.11 -2.09 -5.25
N SER A 32 11.92 -2.56 -4.89
CA SER A 32 10.77 -2.59 -5.79
C SER A 32 10.34 -1.19 -6.20
N SER A 33 10.29 -0.23 -5.27
CA SER A 33 9.96 1.16 -5.57
C SER A 33 10.94 1.75 -6.59
N GLU A 34 12.24 1.59 -6.35
CA GLU A 34 13.29 2.07 -7.26
C GLU A 34 13.22 1.39 -8.64
N TYR A 35 12.98 0.07 -8.68
CA TYR A 35 12.85 -0.69 -9.92
C TYR A 35 11.75 -0.15 -10.83
N VAL A 36 10.63 0.31 -10.26
CA VAL A 36 9.51 0.89 -11.03
C VAL A 36 9.57 2.42 -11.11
N LYS A 37 10.76 3.01 -10.97
CA LYS A 37 11.07 4.46 -11.08
C LYS A 37 10.49 5.33 -9.96
N GLY A 38 10.13 4.71 -8.85
CA GLY A 38 9.71 5.40 -7.63
C GLY A 38 10.90 5.96 -6.85
N PRO A 39 10.63 6.60 -5.70
CA PRO A 39 11.67 7.09 -4.81
C PRO A 39 12.49 5.94 -4.20
N THR A 40 13.76 6.21 -3.95
CA THR A 40 14.61 5.38 -3.09
C THR A 40 14.76 6.03 -1.72
N TRP A 41 15.09 5.24 -0.70
CA TRP A 41 15.37 5.74 0.65
C TRP A 41 16.38 4.84 1.36
N THR A 42 16.99 5.38 2.42
CA THR A 42 17.85 4.60 3.31
C THR A 42 16.98 3.72 4.21
N VAL A 43 17.12 2.41 4.08
CA VAL A 43 16.45 1.43 4.93
C VAL A 43 17.24 1.27 6.23
N LYS A 44 16.61 1.53 7.38
CA LYS A 44 17.15 1.13 8.69
C LYS A 44 17.05 -0.39 8.81
N LEU A 45 18.11 -1.06 9.25
CA LEU A 45 18.18 -2.52 9.42
C LEU A 45 18.33 -2.88 10.91
N GLY A 46 18.27 -4.18 11.21
CA GLY A 46 18.38 -4.72 12.56
C GLY A 46 17.05 -5.20 13.14
N ARG A 47 16.00 -5.33 12.32
CA ARG A 47 14.74 -5.95 12.76
C ARG A 47 14.95 -7.43 13.00
N ARG A 48 14.14 -7.99 13.88
CA ARG A 48 14.09 -9.43 14.17
C ARG A 48 12.70 -9.99 13.87
N ASP A 49 12.67 -11.27 13.57
CA ASP A 49 11.45 -11.98 13.20
C ASP A 49 10.66 -12.40 14.44
N SER A 50 9.34 -12.26 14.36
CA SER A 50 8.44 -12.72 15.43
C SER A 50 8.44 -14.25 15.55
N THR A 51 7.86 -14.76 16.64
CA THR A 51 7.52 -16.18 16.82
C THR A 51 6.02 -16.42 16.75
N THR A 52 5.23 -15.37 16.56
CA THR A 52 3.75 -15.39 16.52
C THR A 52 3.23 -14.57 15.35
N ALA A 53 1.96 -14.80 15.00
CA ALA A 53 1.17 -14.00 14.09
C ALA A 53 -0.21 -13.75 14.73
N SER A 54 -0.90 -12.68 14.34
CA SER A 54 -2.22 -12.34 14.90
C SER A 54 -3.21 -11.99 13.79
N LEU A 55 -4.18 -12.89 13.58
CA LEU A 55 -5.28 -12.67 12.65
C LEU A 55 -6.21 -11.55 13.14
N ASP A 56 -6.44 -11.48 14.45
CA ASP A 56 -7.31 -10.46 15.06
C ASP A 56 -6.73 -9.06 14.85
N LEU A 57 -5.42 -8.87 15.09
CA LEU A 57 -4.76 -7.59 14.82
C LEU A 57 -4.76 -7.27 13.32
N ALA A 58 -4.51 -8.24 12.45
CA ALA A 58 -4.59 -8.02 11.01
C ALA A 58 -5.99 -7.54 10.58
N THR A 59 -7.04 -8.15 11.12
CA THR A 59 -8.45 -7.78 10.83
C THR A 59 -8.82 -6.41 11.39
N ALA A 60 -8.32 -6.08 12.58
CA ALA A 60 -8.64 -4.81 13.25
C ALA A 60 -7.85 -3.62 12.70
N ASP A 61 -6.57 -3.82 12.35
CA ASP A 61 -5.64 -2.73 12.06
C ASP A 61 -5.49 -2.41 10.57
N LEU A 62 -5.71 -3.38 9.67
CA LEU A 62 -5.57 -3.13 8.24
C LEU A 62 -6.74 -2.28 7.72
N PRO A 63 -6.48 -1.20 6.95
CA PRO A 63 -7.53 -0.40 6.36
C PRO A 63 -8.29 -1.19 5.29
N LEU A 64 -9.60 -0.96 5.18
CA LEU A 64 -10.44 -1.58 4.16
C LEU A 64 -10.68 -0.62 2.99
N ALA A 65 -10.86 -1.17 1.80
CA ALA A 65 -11.15 -0.40 0.59
C ALA A 65 -12.45 0.42 0.65
N SER A 66 -13.35 0.09 1.59
CA SER A 66 -14.66 0.72 1.81
C SER A 66 -14.68 1.75 2.95
N GLU A 67 -13.53 2.05 3.58
CA GLU A 67 -13.48 2.96 4.72
C GLU A 67 -13.52 4.44 4.35
N ASN A 68 -14.18 5.23 5.21
CA ASN A 68 -14.23 6.67 5.10
C ASN A 68 -12.94 7.34 5.61
N LEU A 69 -12.74 8.60 5.24
CA LEU A 69 -11.52 9.36 5.56
C LEU A 69 -11.17 9.39 7.05
N ASP A 70 -12.15 9.57 7.94
CA ASP A 70 -11.89 9.63 9.38
C ASP A 70 -11.48 8.27 9.97
N ASP A 71 -11.97 7.17 9.41
CA ASP A 71 -11.55 5.82 9.82
C ASP A 71 -10.12 5.54 9.38
N LEU A 72 -9.78 5.90 8.14
CA LEU A 72 -8.42 5.79 7.61
C LEU A 72 -7.43 6.59 8.46
N ILE A 73 -7.73 7.87 8.72
CA ILE A 73 -6.88 8.73 9.55
C ILE A 73 -6.71 8.14 10.96
N ARG A 74 -7.79 7.63 11.57
CA ARG A 74 -7.72 7.03 12.90
C ARG A 74 -6.84 5.79 12.92
N LYS A 75 -6.94 4.91 11.91
CA LYS A 75 -6.12 3.69 11.81
C LYS A 75 -4.64 4.01 11.60
N PHE A 76 -4.33 4.94 10.69
CA PHE A 76 -2.95 5.39 10.47
C PHE A 76 -2.38 6.08 11.72
N TYR A 77 -3.17 6.92 12.39
CA TYR A 77 -2.75 7.58 13.63
C TYR A 77 -2.42 6.59 14.75
N LYS A 78 -3.20 5.50 14.88
CA LYS A 78 -2.88 4.40 15.82
C LYS A 78 -1.52 3.73 15.53
N LYS A 79 -1.01 3.86 14.31
CA LYS A 79 0.32 3.39 13.89
C LYS A 79 1.38 4.51 13.91
N GLY A 80 1.05 5.67 14.50
CA GLY A 80 1.94 6.81 14.59
C GLY A 80 2.06 7.63 13.31
N LEU A 81 1.22 7.36 12.30
CA LEU A 81 1.23 8.03 11.00
C LEU A 81 0.15 9.12 10.95
N ASN A 82 0.53 10.34 10.59
CA ASN A 82 -0.40 11.46 10.46
C ASN A 82 -1.16 11.44 9.11
N ALA A 83 -2.11 12.35 8.93
CA ALA A 83 -2.93 12.40 7.72
C ALA A 83 -2.12 12.64 6.44
N LYS A 84 -1.05 13.45 6.48
CA LYS A 84 -0.18 13.70 5.32
C LYS A 84 0.61 12.45 4.91
N GLU A 85 1.12 11.73 5.91
CA GLU A 85 1.84 10.46 5.72
C GLU A 85 0.88 9.38 5.19
N MET A 86 -0.37 9.34 5.68
CA MET A 86 -1.41 8.46 5.11
C MET A 86 -1.67 8.77 3.63
N VAL A 87 -1.90 10.04 3.26
CA VAL A 87 -2.14 10.43 1.86
C VAL A 87 -0.92 10.11 0.97
N ALA A 88 0.30 10.29 1.49
CA ALA A 88 1.51 9.89 0.78
C ALA A 88 1.51 8.37 0.54
N LEU A 89 1.34 7.56 1.58
CA LEU A 89 1.35 6.10 1.47
C LEU A 89 0.23 5.53 0.59
N SER A 90 -0.95 6.17 0.56
CA SER A 90 -2.02 5.84 -0.39
C SER A 90 -1.58 5.98 -1.85
N GLY A 91 -0.59 6.84 -2.12
CA GLY A 91 0.04 6.99 -3.45
C GLY A 91 0.69 5.70 -3.97
N ALA A 92 0.94 4.69 -3.13
CA ALA A 92 1.35 3.36 -3.60
C ALA A 92 0.34 2.72 -4.57
N HIS A 93 -0.94 3.13 -4.52
CA HIS A 93 -1.97 2.69 -5.47
C HIS A 93 -1.81 3.28 -6.89
N THR A 94 -0.76 4.06 -7.15
CA THR A 94 -0.32 4.33 -8.53
C THR A 94 0.17 3.07 -9.26
N LEU A 95 0.42 1.98 -8.52
CA LEU A 95 0.84 0.68 -9.04
C LEU A 95 -0.20 -0.40 -8.75
N GLY A 96 -0.10 -1.48 -9.52
CA GLY A 96 -0.72 -2.74 -9.17
C GLY A 96 -2.21 -2.79 -9.50
N GLN A 97 -2.89 -3.76 -8.90
CA GLN A 97 -4.24 -4.15 -9.29
C GLN A 97 -5.13 -4.39 -8.07
N ALA A 98 -6.42 -4.15 -8.25
CA ALA A 98 -7.45 -4.49 -7.28
C ALA A 98 -8.41 -5.53 -7.86
N ARG A 99 -8.96 -6.36 -6.98
CA ARG A 99 -10.00 -7.32 -7.34
C ARG A 99 -11.36 -6.63 -7.38
N CYS A 100 -12.22 -7.01 -8.31
CA CYS A 100 -13.59 -6.48 -8.44
C CYS A 100 -14.35 -6.39 -7.11
N VAL A 101 -14.22 -7.41 -6.26
CA VAL A 101 -14.89 -7.44 -4.94
C VAL A 101 -14.55 -6.24 -4.04
N THR A 102 -13.38 -5.61 -4.19
CA THR A 102 -12.96 -4.49 -3.32
C THR A 102 -13.46 -3.13 -3.78
N PHE A 103 -13.98 -3.00 -5.01
CA PHE A 103 -14.46 -1.73 -5.56
C PHE A 103 -15.86 -1.79 -6.18
N ARG A 104 -16.49 -2.97 -6.22
CA ARG A 104 -17.82 -3.17 -6.82
C ARG A 104 -18.85 -2.19 -6.26
N ASP A 105 -18.92 -2.07 -4.94
CA ASP A 105 -19.93 -1.22 -4.30
C ASP A 105 -19.77 0.23 -4.74
N ARG A 106 -18.53 0.73 -4.82
CA ARG A 106 -18.25 2.07 -5.32
C ARG A 106 -18.72 2.28 -6.74
N ILE A 107 -18.34 1.42 -7.68
CA ILE A 107 -18.68 1.64 -9.11
C ILE A 107 -20.18 1.52 -9.39
N TYR A 108 -20.99 0.97 -8.48
CA TYR A 108 -22.45 0.86 -8.63
C TYR A 108 -23.26 1.85 -7.76
N ASN A 109 -22.75 2.24 -6.59
CA ASN A 109 -23.53 2.95 -5.58
C ASN A 109 -22.97 4.34 -5.20
N ASP A 110 -21.67 4.59 -5.37
CA ASP A 110 -21.09 5.90 -5.02
C ASP A 110 -21.49 6.98 -6.03
N THR A 111 -21.64 8.21 -5.56
CA THR A 111 -22.01 9.39 -6.37
C THR A 111 -20.82 10.29 -6.69
N ASN A 112 -19.68 10.08 -6.03
CA ASN A 112 -18.44 10.84 -6.23
C ASN A 112 -17.46 10.11 -7.18
N ILE A 113 -17.98 9.50 -8.23
CA ILE A 113 -17.23 8.79 -9.27
C ILE A 113 -17.55 9.37 -10.64
N ASP A 114 -16.53 9.49 -11.51
CA ASP A 114 -16.73 9.81 -12.92
C ASP A 114 -17.62 8.74 -13.59
N PRO A 115 -18.79 9.09 -14.16
CA PRO A 115 -19.75 8.12 -14.69
C PRO A 115 -19.16 7.23 -15.80
N ASP A 116 -18.33 7.81 -16.67
CA ASP A 116 -17.69 7.07 -17.77
C ASP A 116 -16.65 6.08 -17.24
N PHE A 117 -15.84 6.49 -16.26
CA PHE A 117 -14.94 5.59 -15.53
C PHE A 117 -15.71 4.45 -14.85
N ALA A 118 -16.82 4.74 -14.18
CA ALA A 118 -17.67 3.72 -13.55
C ALA A 118 -18.17 2.70 -14.59
N ILE A 119 -18.72 3.17 -15.71
CA ILE A 119 -19.20 2.34 -16.82
C ILE A 119 -18.07 1.47 -17.37
N HIS A 120 -16.87 2.04 -17.55
CA HIS A 120 -15.71 1.30 -18.02
C HIS A 120 -15.33 0.16 -17.05
N ARG A 121 -15.28 0.44 -15.73
CA ARG A 121 -14.94 -0.58 -14.72
C ARG A 121 -15.99 -1.68 -14.59
N ARG A 122 -17.28 -1.36 -14.78
CA ARG A 122 -18.38 -2.35 -14.77
C ARG A 122 -18.23 -3.44 -15.84
N ARG A 123 -17.53 -3.16 -16.95
CA ARG A 123 -17.26 -4.17 -18.00
C ARG A 123 -16.44 -5.37 -17.49
N SER A 124 -15.56 -5.12 -16.52
CA SER A 124 -14.72 -6.17 -15.90
C SER A 124 -15.19 -6.56 -14.49
N CYS A 125 -16.28 -5.96 -14.00
CA CYS A 125 -16.77 -6.16 -12.63
C CYS A 125 -18.31 -6.14 -12.62
N PRO A 126 -18.96 -7.30 -12.86
CA PRO A 126 -20.42 -7.43 -12.85
C PRO A 126 -21.04 -7.05 -11.50
N ARG A 127 -22.30 -6.61 -11.53
CA ARG A 127 -23.06 -6.24 -10.32
C ARG A 127 -23.35 -7.45 -9.42
N ASN A 128 -23.55 -8.62 -10.03
CA ASN A 128 -23.76 -9.87 -9.30
C ASN A 128 -22.51 -10.20 -8.48
N ASN A 129 -22.66 -10.29 -7.16
CA ASN A 129 -21.55 -10.59 -6.25
C ASN A 129 -21.06 -12.04 -6.35
N ASN A 130 -21.74 -12.91 -7.10
CA ASN A 130 -21.28 -14.27 -7.39
C ASN A 130 -20.43 -14.37 -8.67
N GLU A 131 -20.26 -13.27 -9.41
CA GLU A 131 -19.56 -13.25 -10.69
C GLU A 131 -18.38 -12.27 -10.67
N GLY A 132 -17.25 -12.70 -11.26
CA GLY A 132 -16.11 -11.81 -11.49
C GLY A 132 -15.39 -11.30 -10.24
N ASN A 133 -15.65 -11.82 -9.03
CA ASN A 133 -14.99 -11.40 -7.79
C ASN A 133 -13.45 -11.42 -7.85
N ALA A 134 -12.89 -12.33 -8.64
CA ALA A 134 -11.44 -12.47 -8.82
C ALA A 134 -10.88 -11.60 -9.95
N ASN A 135 -11.73 -10.95 -10.77
CA ASN A 135 -11.27 -10.13 -11.88
C ASN A 135 -10.41 -8.99 -11.36
N LEU A 136 -9.23 -8.86 -11.95
CA LEU A 136 -8.24 -7.85 -11.60
C LEU A 136 -8.36 -6.68 -12.57
N VAL A 137 -8.31 -5.47 -12.03
CA VAL A 137 -8.16 -4.26 -12.82
C VAL A 137 -7.06 -3.38 -12.22
N PRO A 138 -6.33 -2.60 -13.02
CA PRO A 138 -5.34 -1.68 -12.48
C PRO A 138 -5.96 -0.63 -11.57
N LEU A 139 -5.29 -0.36 -10.43
CA LEU A 139 -5.65 0.74 -9.51
C LEU A 139 -5.56 2.10 -10.23
N GLU A 140 -4.50 2.30 -11.01
CA GLU A 140 -4.29 3.43 -11.91
C GLU A 140 -4.15 2.90 -13.35
N PRO A 141 -5.03 3.26 -14.31
CA PRO A 141 -5.10 2.61 -15.62
C PRO A 141 -4.15 3.15 -16.69
N VAL A 142 -3.55 4.33 -16.51
CA VAL A 142 -2.73 5.01 -17.54
C VAL A 142 -1.28 4.53 -17.50
N THR A 143 -0.73 4.34 -16.32
CA THR A 143 0.68 4.05 -16.01
C THR A 143 0.80 2.93 -14.93
N PRO A 144 0.11 1.78 -15.07
CA PRO A 144 -0.11 0.80 -14.00
C PRO A 144 1.16 0.13 -13.42
N ASN A 145 2.30 0.29 -14.10
CA ASN A 145 3.59 -0.31 -13.75
C ASN A 145 4.70 0.75 -13.56
N THR A 146 4.36 2.03 -13.44
CA THR A 146 5.31 3.12 -13.16
C THR A 146 4.88 3.80 -11.87
N PHE A 147 5.81 3.97 -10.94
CA PHE A 147 5.53 4.73 -9.73
C PHE A 147 5.61 6.21 -10.06
N ASP A 148 4.46 6.87 -10.15
CA ASP A 148 4.36 8.30 -10.40
C ASP A 148 3.20 8.96 -9.63
N ASN A 149 2.91 10.23 -9.91
CA ASN A 149 1.85 10.97 -9.23
C ASN A 149 0.50 10.94 -9.96
N ARG A 150 0.30 10.02 -10.92
CA ARG A 150 -0.94 9.90 -11.69
C ARG A 150 -2.12 9.50 -10.81
N TYR A 151 -1.89 8.69 -9.78
CA TYR A 151 -2.87 8.40 -8.74
C TYR A 151 -3.60 9.66 -8.25
N TYR A 152 -2.87 10.73 -7.90
CA TYR A 152 -3.46 11.98 -7.42
C TYR A 152 -4.21 12.77 -8.50
N ARG A 153 -3.82 12.63 -9.78
CA ARG A 153 -4.58 13.22 -10.90
C ARG A 153 -5.93 12.53 -11.04
N ASP A 154 -5.94 11.20 -10.94
CA ASP A 154 -7.17 10.42 -11.03
C ASP A 154 -8.14 10.75 -9.88
N LEU A 155 -7.65 10.97 -8.65
CA LEU A 155 -8.50 11.40 -7.54
C LEU A 155 -9.22 12.73 -7.85
N MET A 156 -8.51 13.71 -8.41
CA MET A 156 -9.08 15.02 -8.79
C MET A 156 -10.09 14.92 -9.93
N GLU A 157 -9.98 13.89 -10.77
CA GLU A 157 -10.91 13.57 -11.85
C GLU A 157 -12.07 12.65 -11.41
N LYS A 158 -12.20 12.33 -10.10
CA LYS A 158 -13.16 11.36 -9.56
C LYS A 158 -12.97 9.92 -10.07
N ARG A 159 -11.73 9.57 -10.42
CA ARG A 159 -11.30 8.30 -11.01
C ARG A 159 -10.46 7.43 -10.06
N GLY A 160 -10.39 7.75 -8.76
CA GLY A 160 -9.85 6.80 -7.77
C GLY A 160 -10.61 5.48 -7.87
N LEU A 161 -9.97 4.32 -7.77
CA LEU A 161 -10.66 3.04 -7.98
C LEU A 161 -11.46 2.62 -6.75
N LEU A 162 -10.82 2.65 -5.58
CA LEU A 162 -11.41 2.24 -4.31
C LEU A 162 -12.20 3.40 -3.68
N HIS A 163 -13.14 3.10 -2.80
CA HIS A 163 -13.80 4.13 -2.00
C HIS A 163 -12.79 4.86 -1.10
N SER A 164 -11.91 4.11 -0.45
CA SER A 164 -10.80 4.62 0.35
C SER A 164 -9.83 5.53 -0.42
N ASP A 165 -9.76 5.41 -1.75
CA ASP A 165 -8.98 6.33 -2.58
C ASP A 165 -9.72 7.66 -2.76
N GLN A 166 -11.00 7.58 -3.15
CA GLN A 166 -11.75 8.77 -3.52
C GLN A 166 -12.06 9.66 -2.32
N VAL A 167 -12.17 9.11 -1.12
CA VAL A 167 -12.39 9.90 0.11
C VAL A 167 -11.22 10.83 0.45
N LEU A 168 -10.04 10.63 -0.15
CA LEU A 168 -8.90 11.54 0.03
C LEU A 168 -9.07 12.88 -0.70
N PHE A 169 -9.93 12.93 -1.73
CA PHE A 169 -10.26 14.15 -2.48
C PHE A 169 -11.77 14.24 -2.70
N ASN A 170 -12.46 14.83 -1.72
CA ASN A 170 -13.93 14.86 -1.67
C ASN A 170 -14.48 16.10 -0.94
N GLY A 171 -13.78 17.24 -1.02
CA GLY A 171 -14.13 18.48 -0.32
C GLY A 171 -13.68 18.49 1.14
N GLY A 172 -12.64 17.72 1.49
CA GLY A 172 -12.22 17.46 2.86
C GLY A 172 -10.82 18.00 3.21
N LYS A 173 -10.38 17.69 4.44
CA LYS A 173 -9.10 18.13 5.01
C LYS A 173 -7.83 17.61 4.31
N THR A 174 -7.95 16.66 3.40
CA THR A 174 -6.83 16.07 2.65
C THR A 174 -6.72 16.60 1.23
N ASP A 175 -7.69 17.39 0.75
CA ASP A 175 -7.75 17.85 -0.64
C ASP A 175 -6.50 18.67 -1.04
N ASP A 176 -6.02 19.56 -0.15
CA ASP A 176 -4.82 20.37 -0.39
C ASP A 176 -3.55 19.51 -0.53
N ILE A 177 -3.49 18.39 0.19
CA ILE A 177 -2.35 17.46 0.13
C ILE A 177 -2.36 16.74 -1.22
N VAL A 178 -3.52 16.25 -1.64
CA VAL A 178 -3.72 15.61 -2.95
C VAL A 178 -3.38 16.58 -4.10
N ALA A 179 -3.90 17.80 -4.04
CA ALA A 179 -3.61 18.84 -5.03
C ALA A 179 -2.11 19.19 -5.09
N GLY A 180 -1.45 19.23 -3.92
CA GLY A 180 -0.01 19.41 -3.80
C GLY A 180 0.78 18.31 -4.53
N TYR A 181 0.51 17.04 -4.21
CA TYR A 181 1.20 15.90 -4.83
C TYR A 181 0.92 15.76 -6.33
N ARG A 182 -0.29 16.11 -6.79
CA ARG A 182 -0.62 16.18 -8.21
C ARG A 182 0.24 17.23 -8.94
N LYS A 183 0.52 18.37 -8.29
CA LYS A 183 1.28 19.48 -8.89
C LYS A 183 2.78 19.23 -8.86
N ASP A 184 3.29 18.60 -7.81
CA ASP A 184 4.72 18.38 -7.57
C ASP A 184 4.99 16.92 -7.20
N SER A 185 5.50 16.15 -8.18
CA SER A 185 5.89 14.76 -7.96
C SER A 185 7.10 14.62 -7.04
N SER A 186 7.99 15.61 -6.97
CA SER A 186 9.17 15.55 -6.11
C SER A 186 8.78 15.65 -4.64
N SER A 187 7.81 16.51 -4.32
CA SER A 187 7.20 16.60 -2.98
C SER A 187 6.55 15.28 -2.57
N PHE A 188 5.75 14.68 -3.46
CA PHE A 188 5.17 13.35 -3.24
C PHE A 188 6.24 12.29 -2.95
N TYR A 189 7.27 12.22 -3.78
CA TYR A 189 8.33 11.21 -3.64
C TYR A 189 9.10 11.36 -2.33
N ALA A 190 9.41 12.60 -1.93
CA ALA A 190 10.07 12.88 -0.66
C ALA A 190 9.22 12.46 0.55
N ASP A 191 7.93 12.84 0.55
CA ASP A 191 7.02 12.48 1.63
C ASP A 191 6.72 10.98 1.66
N PHE A 192 6.61 10.31 0.51
CA PHE A 192 6.45 8.86 0.42
C PHE A 192 7.66 8.12 1.00
N ALA A 193 8.89 8.52 0.61
CA ALA A 193 10.12 7.95 1.14
C ALA A 193 10.20 8.12 2.67
N ALA A 194 9.91 9.32 3.19
CA ALA A 194 9.90 9.58 4.62
C ALA A 194 8.83 8.74 5.36
N ALA A 195 7.62 8.64 4.80
CA ALA A 195 6.54 7.85 5.37
C ALA A 195 6.85 6.34 5.34
N MET A 196 7.52 5.83 4.29
CA MET A 196 7.97 4.44 4.22
C MET A 196 9.03 4.12 5.27
N VAL A 197 10.00 5.01 5.52
CA VAL A 197 10.98 4.85 6.61
C VAL A 197 10.26 4.78 7.96
N LYS A 198 9.31 5.69 8.20
CA LYS A 198 8.53 5.72 9.44
C LYS A 198 7.65 4.48 9.61
N MET A 199 7.02 4.01 8.54
CA MET A 199 6.22 2.78 8.54
C MET A 199 7.08 1.55 8.83
N GLY A 200 8.31 1.50 8.30
CA GLY A 200 9.28 0.45 8.62
C GLY A 200 9.70 0.43 10.11
N ASP A 201 9.49 1.52 10.85
CA ASP A 201 9.86 1.64 12.27
C ASP A 201 8.66 1.39 13.22
N ILE A 202 7.53 0.89 12.72
CA ILE A 202 6.38 0.54 13.56
C ILE A 202 6.71 -0.72 14.38
N ASN A 203 6.91 -0.54 15.69
CA ASN A 203 7.07 -1.59 16.70
C ASN A 203 8.04 -2.73 16.31
N PRO A 204 9.30 -2.45 15.89
CA PRO A 204 10.24 -3.50 15.51
C PRO A 204 10.70 -4.31 16.72
N LEU A 205 10.86 -5.62 16.54
CA LEU A 205 11.69 -6.42 17.44
C LEU A 205 13.17 -6.14 17.13
N THR A 206 13.97 -5.87 18.16
CA THR A 206 15.39 -5.52 18.02
C THR A 206 16.23 -6.20 19.10
N GLY A 207 17.56 -6.09 19.01
CA GLY A 207 18.48 -6.65 20.00
C GLY A 207 18.39 -8.17 20.07
N SER A 208 17.96 -8.71 21.21
CA SER A 208 17.76 -10.15 21.41
C SER A 208 16.29 -10.60 21.32
N SER A 209 15.34 -9.68 21.12
CA SER A 209 13.91 -10.01 21.05
C SER A 209 13.55 -10.66 19.70
N GLY A 210 12.88 -11.81 19.72
CA GLY A 210 12.56 -12.58 18.50
C GLY A 210 13.75 -13.40 17.98
N GLN A 211 13.74 -13.73 16.69
CA GLN A 211 14.73 -14.63 16.07
C GLN A 211 15.18 -14.14 14.69
N ILE A 212 16.19 -14.78 14.12
CA ILE A 212 16.48 -14.70 12.68
C ILE A 212 15.99 -16.01 12.08
N ARG A 213 14.85 -16.00 11.38
CA ARG A 213 14.30 -17.22 10.78
C ARG A 213 15.21 -17.69 9.65
N LYS A 214 15.38 -19.00 9.47
CA LYS A 214 16.06 -19.57 8.28
C LYS A 214 15.13 -19.64 7.07
N ILE A 215 13.85 -19.89 7.32
CA ILE A 215 12.77 -19.98 6.34
C ILE A 215 11.69 -18.97 6.76
N CYS A 216 11.29 -18.05 5.90
CA CYS A 216 10.45 -16.93 6.35
C CYS A 216 9.02 -17.36 6.76
N SER A 217 8.51 -18.42 6.13
CA SER A 217 7.21 -19.03 6.39
C SER A 217 7.15 -19.94 7.63
N ALA A 218 8.26 -20.20 8.30
CA ALA A 218 8.32 -21.06 9.48
C ALA A 218 9.11 -20.43 10.63
N ILE A 219 8.75 -20.77 11.87
CA ILE A 219 9.61 -20.51 13.02
C ILE A 219 10.80 -21.49 12.99
N ASN A 220 11.94 -21.11 13.59
CA ASN A 220 13.07 -22.01 13.73
C ASN A 220 12.79 -23.15 14.72
#